data_AF-A0A2U8WPW5-F1
#
_entry.id   AF-A0A2U8WPW5-F1
#
_cell.length_a   1.000
_cell.length_b   1.000
_cell.length_c   1.000
_cell.angle_alpha   90.00
_cell.angle_beta   90.00
_cell.angle_gamma   90.00
#
_symmetry.space_group_name_H-M   'P 1'
#
loop_
_entity.id
_entity.type
_entity.pdbx_description
1 polymer ?
#
loop_
_entity_poly.entity_id
_entity_poly.type
_entity_poly.pdbx_seq_one_letter_code
_entity_poly.pdbx_strand_id
1 'polypeptide(L)'
;MLDPTSLALYVAAASVLAVTPGPGLFYVAARSLAGGRAEGVASSLGTGLGGLVHVLAGSLGVSAVVLASAEWFTALKLVGAAYLVWIGARTLRAARQGGPAAMKAGAPPLGAGRAFREGVLVEALNPKTAAFFLAFVPQFVDPAAGSVALQFVVLGAVSVILNTLADLAVAVAASRLRSGAATRPGLIRRLREASGAAMIALGLGLALARRPAA
;
A
#
# COMPACT_ATOMS: atom_id res chain seq x y z
N MET A 1 18.67 17.94 1.07
CA MET A 1 18.19 17.05 2.14
C MET A 1 16.69 17.23 2.25
N LEU A 2 15.90 16.17 2.49
CA LEU A 2 14.44 16.29 2.59
C LEU A 2 14.07 17.22 3.75
N ASP A 3 13.23 18.22 3.49
CA ASP A 3 12.68 19.10 4.51
C ASP A 3 11.95 18.28 5.61
N PRO A 4 12.20 18.51 6.91
CA PRO A 4 11.60 17.73 8.00
C PRO A 4 10.06 17.74 7.99
N THR A 5 9.45 18.85 7.60
CA THR A 5 7.98 18.96 7.51
C THR A 5 7.44 18.08 6.39
N SER A 6 8.08 18.11 5.23
CA SER A 6 7.76 17.28 4.07
C SER A 6 7.93 15.79 4.38
N LEU A 7 8.99 15.42 5.10
CA LEU A 7 9.19 14.04 5.55
C LEU A 7 8.11 13.61 6.56
N ALA A 8 7.73 14.47 7.51
CA ALA A 8 6.66 14.17 8.47
C ALA A 8 5.30 13.97 7.77
N LEU A 9 4.96 14.84 6.81
CA LEU A 9 3.75 14.70 5.99
C LEU A 9 3.77 13.42 5.16
N TYR A 10 4.93 13.08 4.59
CA TYR A 10 5.10 11.84 3.84
C TYR A 10 4.88 10.62 4.74
N VAL A 11 5.54 10.57 5.90
CA VAL A 11 5.40 9.46 6.85
C VAL A 11 3.97 9.32 7.34
N ALA A 12 3.26 10.43 7.59
CA ALA A 12 1.85 10.41 7.96
C ALA A 12 0.99 9.81 6.84
N ALA A 13 1.15 10.28 5.60
CA ALA A 13 0.39 9.77 4.46
C ALA A 13 0.71 8.30 4.14
N ALA A 14 1.99 7.92 4.18
CA ALA A 14 2.46 6.55 4.00
C ALA A 14 1.92 5.63 5.10
N SER A 15 1.84 6.11 6.34
CA SER A 15 1.26 5.34 7.46
C SER A 15 -0.23 5.12 7.27
N VAL A 16 -0.99 6.15 6.87
CA VAL A 16 -2.42 6.02 6.53
C VAL A 16 -2.59 4.98 5.44
N LEU A 17 -1.77 5.03 4.39
CA LEU A 17 -1.82 4.05 3.32
C LEU A 17 -1.45 2.65 3.81
N ALA A 18 -0.42 2.51 4.65
CA ALA A 18 0.04 1.23 5.17
C ALA A 18 -1.04 0.50 5.97
N VAL A 19 -1.76 1.23 6.83
CA VAL A 19 -2.84 0.64 7.63
C VAL A 19 -4.13 0.48 6.85
N THR A 20 -4.28 1.12 5.68
CA THR A 20 -5.47 1.04 4.82
C THR A 20 -5.54 -0.34 4.16
N PRO A 21 -6.54 -1.18 4.49
CA PRO A 21 -6.64 -2.51 3.89
C PRO A 21 -6.72 -2.51 2.36
N GLY A 22 -5.82 -3.27 1.74
CA GLY A 22 -5.74 -3.51 0.30
C GLY A 22 -5.36 -4.97 0.02
N PRO A 23 -5.05 -5.33 -1.25
CA PRO A 23 -4.73 -6.71 -1.63
C PRO A 23 -3.63 -7.36 -0.77
N GLY A 24 -2.51 -6.68 -0.53
CA GLY A 24 -1.41 -7.17 0.32
C GLY A 24 -1.84 -7.46 1.77
N LEU A 25 -2.41 -6.47 2.46
CA LEU A 25 -2.87 -6.64 3.85
C LEU A 25 -3.97 -7.72 4.00
N PHE A 26 -4.88 -7.83 3.02
CA PHE A 26 -5.89 -8.91 3.00
C PHE A 26 -5.28 -10.29 2.76
N TYR A 27 -4.29 -10.37 1.88
CA TYR A 27 -3.54 -11.60 1.63
C TYR A 27 -2.83 -12.07 2.91
N VAL A 28 -2.11 -11.17 3.58
CA VAL A 28 -1.44 -11.45 4.87
C VAL A 28 -2.45 -11.91 5.92
N ALA A 29 -3.58 -11.21 6.06
CA ALA A 29 -4.64 -11.61 6.99
C ALA A 29 -5.20 -13.01 6.68
N ALA A 30 -5.46 -13.31 5.40
CA ALA A 30 -5.98 -14.61 4.98
C ALA A 30 -4.99 -15.75 5.24
N ARG A 31 -3.70 -15.56 4.92
CA ARG A 31 -2.65 -16.55 5.22
C ARG A 31 -2.44 -16.75 6.71
N SER A 32 -2.51 -15.68 7.49
CA SER A 32 -2.39 -15.75 8.95
C SER A 32 -3.52 -16.54 9.60
N LEU A 33 -4.73 -16.44 9.05
CA LEU A 33 -5.88 -17.24 9.51
C LEU A 33 -5.76 -18.71 9.07
N ALA A 34 -5.31 -18.96 7.84
CA ALA A 34 -5.16 -20.32 7.32
C ALA A 34 -4.01 -21.09 8.00
N GLY A 35 -2.79 -20.57 7.87
CA GLY A 35 -1.54 -21.23 8.29
C GLY A 35 -0.86 -20.61 9.51
N GLY A 36 -1.54 -19.72 10.23
CA GLY A 36 -1.04 -19.15 11.49
C GLY A 36 0.12 -18.17 11.31
N ARG A 37 0.85 -17.94 12.40
CA ARG A 37 1.87 -16.89 12.49
C ARG A 37 3.02 -17.08 11.49
N ALA A 38 3.43 -18.32 11.24
CA ALA A 38 4.54 -18.61 10.34
C ALA A 38 4.25 -18.15 8.90
N GLU A 39 3.07 -18.48 8.38
CA GLU A 39 2.66 -18.03 7.06
C GLU A 39 2.31 -16.55 7.03
N GLY A 40 1.76 -16.00 8.11
CA GLY A 40 1.52 -14.57 8.25
C GLY A 40 2.79 -13.75 8.11
N VAL A 41 3.82 -14.06 8.91
CA VAL A 41 5.12 -13.38 8.87
C VAL A 41 5.79 -13.58 7.50
N ALA A 42 5.78 -14.80 6.96
CA ALA A 42 6.34 -15.05 5.63
C ALA A 42 5.64 -14.24 4.53
N SER A 43 4.31 -14.11 4.62
CA SER A 43 3.52 -13.26 3.72
C SER A 43 3.92 -11.79 3.84
N SER A 44 4.06 -11.26 5.06
CA SER A 44 4.48 -9.87 5.30
C SER A 44 5.87 -9.56 4.77
N LEU A 45 6.82 -10.50 4.89
CA LEU A 45 8.16 -10.33 4.32
C LEU A 45 8.12 -10.43 2.79
N GLY A 46 7.27 -11.31 2.25
CA GLY A 46 7.02 -11.42 0.83
C GLY A 46 6.44 -10.15 0.24
N THR A 47 5.41 -9.58 0.87
CA THR A 47 4.84 -8.29 0.45
C THR A 47 5.88 -7.18 0.57
N GLY A 48 6.67 -7.14 1.66
CA GLY A 48 7.80 -6.20 1.78
C GLY A 48 8.76 -6.26 0.58
N LEU A 49 9.18 -7.45 0.17
CA LEU A 49 10.04 -7.63 -1.02
C LEU A 49 9.33 -7.24 -2.32
N GLY A 50 8.04 -7.57 -2.48
CA GLY A 50 7.23 -7.10 -3.62
C GLY A 50 7.09 -5.57 -3.65
N GLY A 51 7.05 -4.92 -2.49
CA GLY A 51 7.09 -3.46 -2.36
C GLY A 51 8.39 -2.86 -2.87
N LEU A 52 9.54 -3.51 -2.62
CA LEU A 52 10.83 -3.07 -3.17
C LEU A 52 10.88 -3.12 -4.70
N VAL A 53 10.10 -3.98 -5.35
CA VAL A 53 9.97 -3.98 -6.82
C VAL A 53 9.40 -2.65 -7.30
N HIS A 54 8.38 -2.10 -6.63
CA HIS A 54 7.83 -0.78 -6.94
C HIS A 54 8.82 0.34 -6.65
N VAL A 55 9.62 0.22 -5.59
CA VAL A 55 10.70 1.18 -5.27
C VAL A 55 11.70 1.26 -6.43
N LEU A 56 12.17 0.10 -6.92
CA LEU A 56 13.14 0.02 -8.00
C LEU A 56 12.55 0.46 -9.34
N ALA A 57 11.35 -0.01 -9.68
CA ALA A 57 10.67 0.38 -10.92
C ALA A 57 10.39 1.90 -10.93
N GLY A 58 9.93 2.43 -9.80
CA GLY A 58 9.66 3.85 -9.62
C GLY A 58 10.93 4.69 -9.66
N SER A 59 12.01 4.29 -8.99
CA SER A 59 13.26 5.08 -9.00
C SER A 59 13.88 5.19 -10.39
N LEU A 60 13.79 4.12 -11.20
CA LEU A 60 14.24 4.12 -12.59
C LEU A 60 13.33 4.97 -13.49
N GLY A 61 12.01 4.88 -13.34
CA GLY A 61 11.04 5.57 -14.21
C GLY A 61 10.79 7.04 -13.84
N VAL A 62 10.85 7.40 -12.56
CA VAL A 62 10.48 8.73 -12.07
C VAL A 62 11.51 9.78 -12.47
N SER A 63 12.80 9.45 -12.53
CA SER A 63 13.80 10.38 -13.06
C SER A 63 13.50 10.78 -14.51
N ALA A 64 13.03 9.86 -15.35
CA ALA A 64 12.67 10.18 -16.73
C ALA A 64 11.44 11.11 -16.81
N VAL A 65 10.41 10.85 -16.00
CA VAL A 65 9.18 11.67 -15.99
C VAL A 65 9.42 13.06 -15.41
N VAL A 66 10.18 13.15 -14.32
CA VAL A 66 10.47 14.42 -13.63
C VAL A 66 11.37 15.33 -14.48
N LEU A 67 12.31 14.76 -15.23
CA LEU A 67 13.17 15.50 -16.15
C LEU A 67 12.48 15.86 -17.48
N ALA A 68 11.41 15.16 -17.86
CA ALA A 68 10.72 15.39 -19.13
C ALA A 68 9.85 16.66 -19.16
N SER A 69 8.90 16.84 -18.21
CA SER A 69 8.07 18.06 -18.12
C SER A 69 7.24 18.09 -16.81
N ALA A 70 6.99 19.31 -16.31
CA ALA A 70 6.02 19.55 -15.23
C ALA A 70 4.58 19.12 -15.59
N GLU A 71 4.24 19.11 -16.88
CA GLU A 71 2.93 18.68 -17.37
C GLU A 71 2.77 17.16 -17.24
N TRP A 72 3.78 16.38 -17.64
CA TRP A 72 3.78 14.92 -17.49
C TRP A 72 3.71 14.49 -16.04
N PHE A 73 4.44 15.19 -15.17
CA PHE A 73 4.33 14.99 -13.72
C PHE A 73 2.92 15.26 -13.21
N THR A 74 2.29 16.35 -13.66
CA THR A 74 0.92 16.71 -13.26
C THR A 74 -0.10 15.69 -13.78
N ALA A 75 0.05 15.24 -15.03
CA ALA A 75 -0.79 14.19 -15.61
C ALA A 75 -0.67 12.89 -14.80
N LEU A 76 0.55 12.45 -14.48
CA LEU A 76 0.78 11.25 -13.67
C LEU A 76 0.15 11.35 -12.28
N LYS A 77 0.30 12.51 -11.63
CA LYS A 77 -0.32 12.82 -10.35
C LYS A 77 -1.84 12.68 -10.42
N LEU A 78 -2.46 13.30 -11.41
CA LEU A 78 -3.93 13.29 -11.57
C LEU A 78 -4.46 11.90 -11.93
N VAL A 79 -3.76 11.16 -12.79
CA VAL A 79 -4.11 9.77 -13.13
C VAL A 79 -4.06 8.87 -11.89
N GLY A 80 -2.98 8.95 -11.10
CA GLY A 80 -2.90 8.15 -9.87
C GLY A 80 -3.91 8.57 -8.80
N ALA A 81 -4.18 9.87 -8.67
CA ALA A 81 -5.24 10.39 -7.80
C ALA A 81 -6.62 9.83 -8.19
N ALA A 82 -6.99 9.91 -9.47
CA ALA A 82 -8.23 9.36 -10.00
C ALA A 82 -8.31 7.84 -9.78
N TYR A 83 -7.19 7.15 -9.97
CA TYR A 83 -7.11 5.70 -9.76
C TYR A 83 -7.29 5.30 -8.29
N LEU A 84 -6.68 6.03 -7.35
CA LEU A 84 -6.88 5.82 -5.91
C LEU A 84 -8.34 6.07 -5.50
N VAL A 85 -8.96 7.13 -6.02
CA VAL A 85 -10.39 7.41 -5.80
C VAL A 85 -11.25 6.25 -6.36
N TRP A 86 -10.93 5.76 -7.56
CA TRP A 86 -11.64 4.64 -8.17
C TRP A 86 -11.51 3.34 -7.36
N ILE A 87 -10.30 2.97 -6.92
CA ILE A 87 -10.10 1.81 -6.03
C ILE A 87 -10.84 1.99 -4.71
N GLY A 88 -10.78 3.19 -4.12
CA GLY A 88 -11.48 3.52 -2.87
C GLY A 88 -12.98 3.36 -3.00
N ALA A 89 -13.58 3.91 -4.07
CA ALA A 89 -14.99 3.79 -4.37
C ALA A 89 -15.41 2.35 -4.67
N ARG A 90 -14.59 1.57 -5.38
CA ARG A 90 -14.81 0.15 -5.62
C ARG A 90 -14.80 -0.64 -4.30
N THR A 91 -13.85 -0.34 -3.41
CA THR A 91 -13.72 -0.98 -2.10
C THR A 91 -14.92 -0.69 -1.20
N LEU A 92 -15.39 0.56 -1.15
CA LEU A 92 -16.60 0.96 -0.43
C LEU A 92 -17.85 0.24 -0.95
N ARG A 93 -18.05 0.22 -2.29
CA ARG A 93 -19.19 -0.46 -2.90
C ARG A 93 -19.21 -1.95 -2.58
N ALA A 94 -18.05 -2.61 -2.72
CA ALA A 94 -17.93 -4.03 -2.44
C ALA A 94 -18.12 -4.37 -0.94
N ALA A 95 -17.80 -3.45 -0.02
CA ALA A 95 -18.06 -3.63 1.40
C ALA A 95 -19.56 -3.54 1.73
N ARG A 96 -20.27 -2.59 1.12
CA ARG A 96 -21.72 -2.35 1.35
C ARG A 96 -22.61 -3.42 0.75
N GLN A 97 -22.22 -4.01 -0.38
CA GLN A 97 -22.98 -5.06 -1.06
C GLN A 97 -22.86 -6.45 -0.38
N GLY A 98 -22.11 -6.57 0.72
CA GLY A 98 -21.90 -7.85 1.39
C GLY A 98 -21.16 -8.89 0.54
N GLY A 99 -20.56 -8.47 -0.58
CA GLY A 99 -19.86 -9.36 -1.50
C GLY A 99 -18.76 -10.12 -0.76
N PRO A 100 -18.53 -11.40 -1.12
CA PRO A 100 -17.64 -12.29 -0.38
C PRO A 100 -16.33 -11.57 -0.09
N ALA A 101 -16.02 -11.41 1.20
CA ALA A 101 -14.70 -10.96 1.57
C ALA A 101 -13.71 -11.91 0.92
N ALA A 102 -12.68 -11.39 0.24
CA ALA A 102 -11.59 -12.22 -0.28
C ALA A 102 -10.89 -13.05 0.82
N MET A 103 -11.25 -12.85 2.10
CA MET A 103 -11.04 -13.81 3.17
C MET A 103 -11.94 -15.04 2.97
N LYS A 104 -11.51 -15.97 2.10
CA LYS A 104 -11.92 -17.37 2.21
C LYS A 104 -11.33 -17.93 3.51
N ALA A 105 -12.02 -17.70 4.62
CA ALA A 105 -11.73 -18.38 5.88
C ALA A 105 -11.88 -19.89 5.63
N GLY A 106 -10.80 -20.66 5.80
CA GLY A 106 -10.81 -22.12 5.60
C GLY A 106 -9.93 -22.65 4.45
N ALA A 107 -9.17 -21.82 3.75
CA ALA A 107 -8.14 -22.34 2.84
C ALA A 107 -7.06 -23.13 3.62
N PRO A 108 -6.56 -24.26 3.11
CA PRO A 108 -5.53 -25.02 3.79
C PRO A 108 -4.21 -24.23 3.92
N PRO A 109 -3.37 -24.56 4.92
CA PRO A 109 -2.00 -24.08 4.98
C PRO A 109 -1.24 -24.40 3.67
N LEU A 110 -0.43 -23.45 3.20
CA LEU A 110 0.40 -23.57 1.99
C LEU A 110 1.87 -23.81 2.33
N GLY A 111 2.28 -23.56 3.58
CA GLY A 111 3.66 -23.50 4.02
C GLY A 111 4.27 -22.10 3.84
N ALA A 112 5.16 -21.73 4.76
CA ALA A 112 5.77 -20.40 4.82
C ALA A 112 6.48 -20.00 3.52
N GLY A 113 7.22 -20.93 2.88
CA GLY A 113 7.95 -20.64 1.64
C GLY A 113 7.06 -20.33 0.44
N ARG A 114 5.86 -20.91 0.37
CA ARG A 114 4.88 -20.58 -0.67
C ARG A 114 4.16 -19.28 -0.35
N ALA A 115 3.81 -19.08 0.93
CA ALA A 115 3.19 -17.85 1.40
C ALA A 115 4.08 -16.61 1.16
N PHE A 116 5.40 -16.75 1.31
CA PHE A 116 6.36 -15.70 0.94
C PHE A 116 6.31 -15.36 -0.55
N ARG A 117 6.42 -16.37 -1.43
CA ARG A 117 6.43 -16.17 -2.90
C ARG A 117 5.13 -15.57 -3.41
N GLU A 118 3.99 -16.05 -2.93
CA GLU A 118 2.68 -15.48 -3.25
C GLU A 118 2.57 -14.04 -2.73
N GLY A 119 3.12 -13.72 -1.55
CA GLY A 119 3.18 -12.35 -1.03
C GLY A 119 3.96 -11.39 -1.92
N VAL A 120 5.12 -11.82 -2.45
CA VAL A 120 5.89 -11.03 -3.43
C VAL A 120 5.05 -10.70 -4.65
N LEU A 121 4.37 -11.69 -5.23
CA LEU A 121 3.55 -11.51 -6.43
C LEU A 121 2.34 -10.63 -6.16
N VAL A 122 1.65 -10.85 -5.04
CA VAL A 122 0.48 -10.06 -4.64
C VAL A 122 0.86 -8.60 -4.52
N GLU A 123 2.00 -8.28 -3.89
CA GLU A 123 2.41 -6.90 -3.70
C GLU A 123 3.01 -6.28 -4.97
N ALA A 124 3.84 -7.01 -5.72
CA ALA A 124 4.39 -6.53 -6.98
C ALA A 124 3.29 -6.18 -8.01
N LEU A 125 2.16 -6.90 -7.98
CA LEU A 125 1.00 -6.65 -8.83
C LEU A 125 -0.07 -5.76 -8.15
N ASN A 126 0.22 -5.22 -6.96
CA ASN A 126 -0.76 -4.48 -6.18
C ASN A 126 -1.03 -3.10 -6.81
N PRO A 127 -2.23 -2.87 -7.35
CA PRO A 127 -2.54 -1.61 -8.03
C PRO A 127 -2.57 -0.41 -7.08
N LYS A 128 -2.91 -0.62 -5.80
CA LYS A 128 -2.89 0.45 -4.78
C LYS A 128 -1.46 0.92 -4.54
N THR A 129 -0.54 -0.02 -4.40
CA THR A 129 0.88 0.26 -4.16
C THR A 129 1.50 0.91 -5.39
N ALA A 130 1.26 0.35 -6.58
CA ALA A 130 1.72 0.95 -7.84
C ALA A 130 1.26 2.41 -7.97
N ALA A 131 -0.02 2.69 -7.72
CA ALA A 131 -0.55 4.05 -7.82
C ALA A 131 0.06 5.02 -6.80
N PHE A 132 0.30 4.57 -5.57
CA PHE A 132 0.98 5.39 -4.56
C PHE A 132 2.42 5.71 -4.97
N PHE A 133 3.20 4.70 -5.36
CA PHE A 133 4.58 4.88 -5.78
C PHE A 133 4.69 5.75 -7.04
N LEU A 134 3.79 5.58 -7.99
CA LEU A 134 3.84 6.30 -9.26
C LEU A 134 3.39 7.75 -9.14
N ALA A 135 2.37 8.04 -8.32
CA ALA A 135 1.73 9.34 -8.31
C ALA A 135 1.97 10.15 -7.03
N PHE A 136 2.12 9.49 -5.88
CA PHE A 136 2.23 10.14 -4.58
C PHE A 136 3.68 10.40 -4.17
N VAL A 137 4.55 9.39 -4.23
CA VAL A 137 5.96 9.52 -3.83
C VAL A 137 6.69 10.65 -4.57
N PRO A 138 6.51 10.84 -5.89
CA PRO A 138 7.18 11.92 -6.62
C PRO A 138 6.80 13.33 -6.14
N GLN A 139 5.69 13.51 -5.41
CA GLN A 139 5.31 14.81 -4.82
C GLN A 139 6.27 15.26 -3.71
N PHE A 140 7.02 14.33 -3.13
CA PHE A 140 7.94 14.57 -2.03
C PHE A 140 9.41 14.55 -2.46
N VAL A 141 9.66 14.40 -3.76
CA VAL A 141 11.01 14.44 -4.33
C VAL A 141 11.29 15.84 -4.85
N ASP A 142 12.41 16.40 -4.42
CA ASP A 142 12.90 17.70 -4.89
C ASP A 142 14.07 17.49 -5.88
N PRO A 143 13.89 17.79 -7.19
CA PRO A 143 14.95 17.66 -8.18
C PRO A 143 16.17 18.55 -7.92
N ALA A 144 16.01 19.66 -7.18
CA ALA A 144 17.11 20.56 -6.82
C ALA A 144 17.91 20.06 -5.61
N ALA A 145 17.33 19.19 -4.78
CA ALA A 145 17.96 18.68 -3.56
C ALA A 145 18.92 17.49 -3.77
N GLY A 146 19.18 17.09 -5.02
CA GLY A 146 20.14 16.04 -5.39
C GLY A 146 19.51 14.91 -6.23
N SER A 147 20.03 13.69 -6.08
CA SER A 147 19.58 12.54 -6.88
C SER A 147 18.11 12.19 -6.62
N VAL A 148 17.26 12.41 -7.64
CA VAL A 148 15.83 12.05 -7.66
C VAL A 148 15.64 10.55 -7.37
N ALA A 149 16.45 9.70 -8.00
CA ALA A 149 16.36 8.25 -7.80
C ALA A 149 16.67 7.86 -6.36
N LEU A 150 17.69 8.46 -5.74
CA LEU A 150 18.04 8.17 -4.34
C LEU A 150 16.95 8.64 -3.37
N GLN A 151 16.40 9.85 -3.57
CA GLN A 151 15.28 10.35 -2.77
C GLN A 151 14.06 9.41 -2.88
N PHE A 152 13.75 8.95 -4.09
CA PHE A 152 12.68 8.00 -4.33
C PHE A 152 12.94 6.66 -3.63
N VAL A 153 14.17 6.14 -3.68
CA VAL A 153 14.55 4.90 -2.98
C VAL A 153 14.38 5.04 -1.47
N VAL A 154 14.81 6.15 -0.88
CA VAL A 154 14.70 6.41 0.57
C VAL A 154 13.23 6.49 0.99
N LEU A 155 12.44 7.34 0.32
CA LEU A 155 11.00 7.48 0.58
C LEU A 155 10.27 6.16 0.37
N GLY A 156 10.61 5.44 -0.70
CA GLY A 156 10.08 4.13 -1.01
C GLY A 156 10.40 3.09 0.05
N ALA A 157 11.64 3.03 0.53
CA ALA A 157 12.05 2.14 1.61
C ALA A 157 11.30 2.42 2.91
N VAL A 158 11.09 3.70 3.26
CA VAL A 158 10.25 4.10 4.41
C VAL A 158 8.84 3.55 4.26
N SER A 159 8.22 3.70 3.08
CA SER A 159 6.89 3.14 2.84
C SER A 159 6.85 1.62 2.90
N VAL A 160 7.83 0.92 2.35
CA VAL A 160 7.93 -0.55 2.43
C VAL A 160 8.06 -1.00 3.89
N ILE A 161 8.86 -0.31 4.71
CA ILE A 161 8.99 -0.61 6.13
C ILE A 161 7.64 -0.42 6.84
N LEU A 162 6.98 0.73 6.63
CA LEU A 162 5.67 1.01 7.25
C LEU A 162 4.60 -0.03 6.83
N ASN A 163 4.54 -0.39 5.55
CA ASN A 163 3.66 -1.43 5.03
C ASN A 163 3.96 -2.79 5.68
N THR A 164 5.24 -3.17 5.74
CA THR A 164 5.67 -4.44 6.34
C THR A 164 5.33 -4.50 7.83
N LEU A 165 5.51 -3.40 8.57
CA LEU A 165 5.13 -3.32 9.99
C LEU A 165 3.62 -3.45 10.18
N ALA A 166 2.82 -2.79 9.34
CA ALA A 166 1.36 -2.93 9.35
C ALA A 166 0.94 -4.37 9.05
N ASP A 167 1.55 -5.00 8.04
CA ASP A 167 1.32 -6.39 7.67
C ASP A 167 1.68 -7.34 8.82
N LEU A 168 2.82 -7.15 9.49
CA LEU A 168 3.24 -7.97 10.63
C LEU A 168 2.28 -7.82 11.81
N ALA A 169 1.80 -6.60 12.10
CA ALA A 169 0.80 -6.37 13.14
C ALA A 169 -0.51 -7.13 12.82
N VAL A 170 -0.97 -7.05 11.58
CA VAL A 170 -2.13 -7.82 11.10
C VAL A 170 -1.87 -9.31 11.17
N ALA A 171 -0.68 -9.79 10.81
CA ALA A 171 -0.34 -11.19 10.85
C ALA A 171 -0.45 -11.77 12.26
N VAL A 172 0.06 -11.04 13.26
CA VAL A 172 -0.04 -11.44 14.68
C VAL A 172 -1.49 -11.37 15.16
N ALA A 173 -2.22 -10.30 14.86
CA ALA A 173 -3.61 -10.12 15.27
C ALA A 173 -4.52 -11.21 14.67
N ALA A 174 -4.42 -11.45 13.36
CA ALA A 174 -5.18 -12.46 12.65
C ALA A 174 -4.84 -13.88 13.15
N SER A 175 -3.56 -14.19 13.38
CA SER A 175 -3.15 -15.50 13.92
C SER A 175 -3.74 -15.77 15.31
N ARG A 176 -3.87 -14.76 16.17
CA ARG A 176 -4.53 -14.88 17.49
C ARG A 176 -6.03 -15.10 17.36
N LEU A 177 -6.64 -14.53 16.33
CA LEU A 177 -8.06 -14.67 16.06
C LEU A 177 -8.39 -15.97 15.30
N ARG A 178 -7.42 -16.81 14.94
CA ARG A 178 -7.62 -18.02 14.13
C ARG A 178 -8.72 -18.96 14.66
N SER A 179 -8.90 -19.06 15.98
CA SER A 179 -9.95 -19.89 16.60
C SER A 179 -11.35 -19.24 16.63
N GLY A 180 -11.50 -17.98 16.21
CA GLY A 180 -12.78 -17.25 16.28
C GLY A 180 -13.00 -16.16 15.21
N ALA A 181 -12.12 -16.00 14.24
CA ALA A 181 -12.14 -14.90 13.26
C ALA A 181 -13.36 -14.93 12.33
N ALA A 182 -13.94 -16.10 12.10
CA ALA A 182 -15.17 -16.26 11.32
C ALA A 182 -16.41 -15.62 11.97
N THR A 183 -16.32 -15.14 13.22
CA THR A 183 -17.47 -14.66 14.00
C THR A 183 -17.75 -13.15 13.92
N ARG A 184 -16.96 -12.35 13.17
CA ARG A 184 -17.10 -10.88 13.15
C ARG A 184 -17.21 -10.23 11.75
N PRO A 185 -18.22 -10.62 10.93
CA PRO A 185 -18.43 -10.06 9.60
C PRO A 185 -18.64 -8.53 9.60
N GLY A 186 -19.24 -7.98 10.67
CA GLY A 186 -19.41 -6.53 10.83
C GLY A 186 -18.11 -5.75 10.96
N LEU A 187 -17.09 -6.32 11.61
CA LEU A 187 -15.76 -5.70 11.73
C LEU A 187 -15.05 -5.67 10.37
N ILE A 188 -15.09 -6.77 9.63
CA ILE A 188 -14.49 -6.87 8.29
C ILE A 188 -15.13 -5.83 7.34
N ARG A 189 -16.47 -5.69 7.40
CA ARG A 189 -17.17 -4.66 6.62
C ARG A 189 -16.71 -3.25 6.97
N ARG A 190 -16.68 -2.90 8.27
CA ARG A 190 -16.22 -1.57 8.74
C ARG A 190 -14.78 -1.27 8.34
N LEU A 191 -13.88 -2.25 8.44
CA LEU A 191 -12.49 -2.09 8.00
C LEU A 191 -12.43 -1.79 6.50
N ARG A 192 -13.16 -2.53 5.66
CA ARG A 192 -13.21 -2.28 4.21
C ARG A 192 -13.80 -0.90 3.89
N GLU A 193 -14.84 -0.47 4.60
CA GLU A 193 -15.41 0.86 4.44
C GLU A 193 -14.40 1.96 4.79
N ALA A 194 -13.76 1.86 5.95
CA ALA A 194 -12.69 2.78 6.35
C ALA A 194 -11.54 2.79 5.34
N SER A 195 -11.19 1.63 4.78
CA SER A 195 -10.15 1.52 3.74
C SER A 195 -10.50 2.34 2.51
N GLY A 196 -11.71 2.15 2.00
CA GLY A 196 -12.16 2.82 0.79
C GLY A 196 -12.29 4.33 0.99
N ALA A 197 -12.75 4.77 2.16
CA ALA A 197 -12.77 6.18 2.53
C ALA A 197 -11.36 6.79 2.61
N ALA A 198 -10.40 6.10 3.24
CA ALA A 198 -9.01 6.55 3.32
C ALA A 198 -8.35 6.67 1.94
N MET A 199 -8.58 5.72 1.03
CA MET A 199 -8.06 5.80 -0.35
C MET A 199 -8.67 6.96 -1.14
N ILE A 200 -9.97 7.24 -0.97
CA ILE A 200 -10.61 8.41 -1.59
C ILE A 200 -9.98 9.69 -1.03
N ALA A 201 -9.85 9.80 0.30
CA ALA A 201 -9.26 10.98 0.93
C ALA A 201 -7.83 11.22 0.45
N LEU A 202 -7.01 10.18 0.36
CA LEU A 202 -5.64 10.26 -0.12
C LEU A 202 -5.58 10.62 -1.62
N GLY A 203 -6.45 10.05 -2.45
CA GLY A 203 -6.55 10.40 -3.87
C GLY A 203 -6.98 11.85 -4.11
N LEU A 204 -7.98 12.34 -3.37
CA LEU A 204 -8.40 13.74 -3.41
C LEU A 204 -7.31 14.68 -2.90
N GLY A 205 -6.66 14.32 -1.79
CA GLY A 205 -5.51 15.05 -1.25
C GLY A 205 -4.37 15.14 -2.26
N LEU A 206 -4.08 14.06 -2.97
CA LEU A 206 -3.06 14.03 -4.03
C LEU A 206 -3.43 14.93 -5.23
N ALA A 207 -4.70 14.94 -5.64
CA ALA A 207 -5.16 15.82 -6.72
C ALA A 207 -4.99 17.31 -6.35
N LEU A 208 -5.30 17.65 -5.09
CA LEU A 208 -5.22 19.01 -4.56
C LEU A 208 -3.81 19.43 -4.13
N ALA A 209 -2.92 18.46 -3.89
CA ALA A 209 -1.55 18.71 -3.49
C ALA A 209 -0.83 19.54 -4.57
N ARG A 210 -0.32 20.70 -4.17
CA ARG A 210 0.63 21.48 -4.96
C ARG A 210 2.02 21.01 -4.57
N ARG A 211 2.96 21.03 -5.51
CA ARG A 211 4.38 20.92 -5.15
C ARG A 211 4.66 22.01 -4.09
N PRO A 212 5.23 21.68 -2.92
CA PRO A 212 5.75 22.69 -2.03
C PRO A 212 6.65 23.61 -2.85
N ALA A 213 6.41 24.92 -2.80
CA ALA A 213 7.29 25.87 -3.45
C ALA A 213 8.67 25.74 -2.79
N ALA A 214 9.70 25.56 -3.62
CA ALA A 214 11.09 25.63 -3.20
C ALA A 214 11.43 27.03 -2.68
#